data_AF-A0A4W5KKW6-F1
#
_entry.id   AF-A0A4W5KKW6-F1
#
_cell.length_a   1.000
_cell.length_b   1.000
_cell.length_c   1.000
_cell.angle_alpha   90.00
_cell.angle_beta   90.00
_cell.angle_gamma   90.00
#
_symmetry.space_group_name_H-M   'P 1'
#
loop_
_entity.id
_entity.type
_entity.pdbx_description
1 polymer ?
#
loop_
_entity_poly.entity_id
_entity_poly.type
_entity_poly.pdbx_seq_one_letter_code
_entity_poly.pdbx_strand_id
1 'polypeptide(L)' 'MQGSLEDQIIAANPLLEAYGNAKTVRNDNSSRFGKFIRIHFQGGKLAKADIETC' A
#
# COMPACT_ATOMS: atom_id res chain seq x y z
N MET A 1 -12.57 14.81 -6.07
CA MET A 1 -11.74 14.46 -7.25
C MET A 1 -11.02 13.18 -6.91
N GLN A 2 -11.21 12.10 -7.67
CA GLN A 2 -10.43 10.88 -7.47
C GLN A 2 -8.96 11.23 -7.83
N GLY A 3 -8.05 11.11 -6.87
CA GLY A 3 -6.62 11.28 -7.13
C GLY A 3 -6.09 10.21 -8.08
N SER A 4 -4.84 10.37 -8.54
CA SER A 4 -4.14 9.37 -9.34
C SER A 4 -4.14 7.99 -8.65
N LEU A 5 -3.82 6.93 -9.39
CA LEU A 5 -3.71 5.60 -8.78
C LEU A 5 -2.66 5.58 -7.66
N GLU A 6 -1.59 6.37 -7.81
CA GLU A 6 -0.58 6.57 -6.78
C GLU A 6 -1.18 7.20 -5.52
N ASP A 7 -1.96 8.28 -5.66
CA ASP A 7 -2.63 8.93 -4.53
C ASP A 7 -3.57 7.96 -3.79
N GLN A 8 -4.25 7.08 -4.54
CA GLN A 8 -5.14 6.06 -3.97
C GLN A 8 -4.37 4.99 -3.20
N ILE A 9 -3.21 4.56 -3.70
CA ILE A 9 -2.33 3.61 -3.01
C ILE A 9 -1.77 4.25 -1.73
N ILE A 10 -1.33 5.51 -1.80
CA ILE A 10 -0.81 6.25 -0.65
C ILE A 10 -1.91 6.46 0.39
N ALA A 11 -3.15 6.76 -0.03
CA ALA A 11 -4.29 6.91 0.86
C ALA A 11 -4.64 5.64 1.64
N ALA A 12 -4.23 4.44 1.17
CA ALA A 12 -4.40 3.19 1.90
C ALA A 12 -3.35 2.99 3.01
N ASN A 13 -2.19 3.64 2.94
CA ASN A 13 -1.10 3.45 3.92
C ASN A 13 -1.49 3.77 5.37
N PRO A 14 -2.18 4.89 5.70
CA PRO A 14 -2.54 5.19 7.09
C PRO A 14 -3.31 4.06 7.78
N LEU A 15 -4.23 3.42 7.05
CA LEU A 15 -5.01 2.29 7.58
C LEU A 15 -4.13 1.05 7.77
N LEU A 16 -3.34 0.69 6.75
CA LEU A 16 -2.46 -0.48 6.82
C LEU A 16 -1.38 -0.33 7.90
N GLU A 17 -0.84 0.87 8.08
CA GLU A 17 0.17 1.15 9.10
C GLU A 17 -0.45 1.15 10.51
N ALA A 18 -1.65 1.68 10.69
CA ALA A 18 -2.31 1.71 12.00
C ALA A 18 -2.55 0.30 12.59
N TYR A 19 -2.83 -0.70 11.73
CA TYR A 19 -3.09 -2.08 12.17
C TYR A 19 -1.89 -3.02 11.99
N GLY A 20 -1.00 -2.72 11.06
CA GLY A 20 0.07 -3.62 10.64
C GLY A 20 1.47 -3.16 11.04
N ASN A 21 1.65 -1.93 11.50
CA ASN A 21 2.94 -1.46 11.98
C ASN A 21 3.04 -1.56 13.50
N ALA A 22 4.26 -1.76 13.99
CA ALA A 22 4.57 -1.71 15.40
C ALA A 22 5.95 -1.08 15.61
N LYS A 23 6.14 -0.51 16.78
CA LYS A 23 7.45 -0.07 17.25
C LYS A 23 8.35 -1.28 17.51
N THR A 24 9.60 -1.20 17.05
CA THR A 24 10.64 -2.19 17.26
C THR A 24 11.88 -1.52 17.85
N VAL A 25 12.90 -2.31 18.18
CA VAL A 25 14.18 -1.78 18.71
C VAL A 25 14.88 -0.84 17.73
N ARG A 26 14.70 -1.03 16.40
CA ARG A 26 15.44 -0.30 15.36
C ARG A 26 14.60 0.64 14.51
N ASN A 27 13.27 0.60 14.65
CA ASN A 27 12.33 1.42 13.87
C ASN A 27 11.00 1.54 14.63
N ASP A 28 10.57 2.78 14.88
CA ASP A 28 9.33 3.09 15.62
C ASP A 28 8.04 2.84 14.82
N ASN A 29 8.11 2.74 13.50
CA ASN A 29 6.96 2.47 12.61
C ASN A 29 7.26 1.31 11.66
N SER A 30 7.56 0.15 12.23
CA SER A 30 8.02 -1.01 11.46
C SER A 30 6.85 -1.89 11.03
N SER A 31 6.59 -2.01 9.72
CA SER A 31 5.57 -2.93 9.20
C SER A 31 5.87 -4.38 9.59
N ARG A 32 4.86 -5.06 10.12
CA ARG A 32 4.92 -6.46 10.59
C ARG A 32 4.23 -7.44 9.64
N PHE A 33 3.86 -6.97 8.45
CA PHE A 33 3.24 -7.72 7.38
C PHE A 33 4.02 -7.50 6.08
N GLY A 34 3.99 -8.47 5.18
CA GLY A 34 4.44 -8.28 3.81
C GLY A 34 3.37 -7.54 3.01
N LYS A 35 3.72 -6.49 2.27
CA LYS A 35 2.80 -5.74 1.39
C LYS A 35 3.15 -6.01 -0.06
N PHE A 36 2.29 -6.72 -0.79
CA PHE A 36 2.42 -6.95 -2.22
C PHE A 36 1.43 -6.08 -3.00
N ILE A 37 1.93 -5.12 -3.76
CA ILE A 37 1.11 -4.21 -4.58
C ILE A 37 1.15 -4.71 -6.02
N ARG A 38 0.03 -5.22 -6.53
CA ARG A 38 -0.14 -5.60 -7.94
C ARG A 38 -0.64 -4.42 -8.73
N ILE A 39 0.02 -4.11 -9.85
CA ILE A 39 -0.37 -3.06 -10.79
C ILE A 39 -0.82 -3.74 -12.10
N HIS A 40 -2.04 -3.46 -12.51
CA HIS A 40 -2.66 -3.99 -13.73
C HIS A 40 -2.55 -2.97 -14.86
N PHE A 41 -2.07 -3.44 -16.00
CA PHE A 41 -2.01 -2.66 -17.24
C PHE A 41 -3.02 -3.20 -18.24
N GLN A 42 -3.74 -2.30 -18.90
CA GLN A 42 -4.66 -2.63 -19.99
C GLN A 42 -4.28 -1.79 -21.21
N GLY A 43 -3.90 -2.46 -22.32
CA GLY A 43 -3.49 -1.78 -23.54
C GLY A 43 -2.27 -0.86 -23.36
N GLY A 44 -1.33 -1.23 -22.49
CA GLY A 44 -0.14 -0.43 -22.17
C GLY A 44 -0.38 0.78 -21.26
N LYS A 45 -1.62 0.97 -20.78
CA LYS A 45 -1.98 2.03 -19.82
C LYS A 45 -2.29 1.44 -18.44
N LEU A 46 -2.01 2.22 -17.41
CA LEU A 46 -2.32 1.90 -16.02
C LEU A 46 -3.85 1.79 -15.85
N ALA A 47 -4.35 0.67 -15.33
CA ALA A 47 -5.79 0.42 -15.23
C ALA A 47 -6.28 0.25 -13.78
N LYS A 48 -5.56 -0.55 -12.97
CA LYS A 48 -5.99 -0.91 -11.60
C LYS A 48 -4.79 -1.28 -10.74
N ALA A 49 -4.94 -1.19 -9.42
CA ALA A 49 -4.04 -1.83 -8.47
C ALA A 49 -4.82 -2.62 -7.40
N ASP A 50 -4.18 -3.61 -6.81
CA ASP A 50 -4.66 -4.30 -5.61
C ASP A 50 -3.50 -4.59 -4.66
N ILE A 51 -3.80 -4.70 -3.37
CA ILE A 51 -2.82 -4.90 -2.30
C ILE A 51 -3.15 -6.22 -1.61
N GLU A 52 -2.16 -7.12 -1.55
CA GLU A 52 -2.22 -8.39 -0.83
C GLU A 52 -1.25 -8.35 0.35
N THR A 53 -1.69 -8.88 1.49
CA THR A 53 -0.92 -8.89 2.74
C THR A 53 -0.67 -10.31 3.21
N CYS A 54 0.55 -10.60 3.65
CA CYS A 54 0.93 -11.86 4.28
C CYS A 54 1.55 -11.67 5.67
#